data_AF-A0A1B6DNP8-F1
#
_entry.id   AF-A0A1B6DNP8-F1
#
_cell.length_a   1.000
_cell.length_b   1.000
_cell.length_c   1.000
_cell.angle_alpha   90.00
_cell.angle_beta   90.00
_cell.angle_gamma   90.00
#
_symmetry.space_group_name_H-M   'P 1'
#
loop_
_entity.id
_entity.type
_entity.pdbx_description
1 polymer ?
#
loop_
_entity_poly.entity_id
_entity_poly.type
_entity_poly.pdbx_seq_one_letter_code
_entity_poly.pdbx_strand_id
1 'polypeptide(L)'
;MIKCILWYVIINNSNFFVMSQNLKFDNILSRIREQLNLNKIKLWLPPYADTTTVESHTDEGLCALAVKYSSLLNFDKEMCLTALKQLQKHSLDRVKEKEVFKETGLATIKIKVSSRISQILSLQIHLSDMAEKLIQKVSDLLCIPKERIKLVANGKVLNDKLDLFTQGVKNGMNIMAMLLAEKPQELIEHEKRVNAVEGTKEDLALLTSGSSSYLQLEDQSGRRLNLPEAERNALVTAMALHEKGRAALKREDYSLALVNYLEADEKFSTCTSELLKCVDNYALLHLDIAWCYLCLGNVSQIPDAEKRLKECENKFHQSYGTNMERLLAIKGSTGNEAVLFLRLHLLQGIVYYHTNKSVEARELLRRTEDELKCLKVDDASLCALFELGFTQIEARIGLRATKGNLNAAADYIHKRRQERAEMKKKNLEQEKLEKEKRRLGLCADGVHYVEPRFVNQLVDMGFAYYKVVAALQKSNNNIGTALQLIQEQPHLLQIPNLKQKVDKVFITQVTAMGFDPRMAKVALQRNNLDIDRAVAELLACGGNIEDIDCKLCILA
;
A
#
# COMPACT_ATOMS: atom_id res chain seq x y z
N MET A 1 12.46 -7.22 -15.39
CA MET A 1 12.86 -7.03 -13.98
C MET A 1 14.35 -7.30 -13.77
N ILE A 2 14.87 -8.53 -13.85
CA ILE A 2 16.34 -8.76 -13.80
C ILE A 2 17.06 -8.23 -15.04
N LYS A 3 16.47 -8.36 -16.24
CA LYS A 3 16.97 -7.66 -17.42
C LYS A 3 16.94 -6.14 -17.28
N CYS A 4 16.09 -5.55 -16.42
CA CYS A 4 16.04 -4.11 -16.13
C CYS A 4 17.07 -3.70 -15.08
N ILE A 5 17.36 -4.56 -14.08
CA ILE A 5 18.39 -4.33 -13.06
C ILE A 5 19.78 -4.51 -13.68
N LEU A 6 19.99 -5.56 -14.49
CA LEU A 6 21.18 -5.68 -15.31
C LEU A 6 21.23 -4.59 -16.39
N TRP A 7 20.13 -4.22 -17.07
CA TRP A 7 20.12 -3.07 -18.01
C TRP A 7 20.56 -1.78 -17.33
N TYR A 8 19.98 -1.43 -16.18
CA TYR A 8 20.25 -0.16 -15.52
C TYR A 8 21.68 -0.10 -14.98
N VAL A 9 22.24 -1.25 -14.60
CA VAL A 9 23.65 -1.41 -14.21
C VAL A 9 24.61 -1.51 -15.42
N ILE A 10 24.13 -1.90 -16.62
CA ILE A 10 24.98 -2.21 -17.79
C ILE A 10 24.86 -1.20 -18.96
N ILE A 11 23.79 -0.41 -19.10
CA ILE A 11 23.51 0.37 -20.35
C ILE A 11 23.97 1.81 -20.38
N ASN A 12 24.48 2.35 -19.29
CA ASN A 12 25.14 3.64 -19.32
C ASN A 12 26.60 3.50 -19.79
N ASN A 13 26.83 2.97 -21.01
CA ASN A 13 28.16 2.61 -21.54
C ASN A 13 29.14 3.80 -21.67
N SER A 14 28.65 5.05 -21.76
CA SER A 14 29.51 6.24 -21.75
C SER A 14 29.76 6.80 -20.33
N ASN A 15 28.83 6.55 -19.41
CA ASN A 15 28.92 6.95 -17.99
C ASN A 15 29.57 5.88 -17.12
N PHE A 16 29.74 4.64 -17.60
CA PHE A 16 30.32 3.52 -16.85
C PHE A 16 31.79 3.77 -16.49
N PHE A 17 32.55 4.40 -17.39
CA PHE A 17 33.96 4.72 -17.11
C PHE A 17 34.08 5.78 -16.00
N VAL A 18 33.30 6.86 -16.08
CA VAL A 18 33.26 7.95 -15.09
C VAL A 18 32.64 7.48 -13.77
N MET A 19 31.58 6.67 -13.79
CA MET A 19 31.03 6.03 -12.59
C MET A 19 32.02 5.04 -11.98
N SER A 20 32.74 4.23 -12.76
CA SER A 20 33.71 3.28 -12.18
C SER A 20 34.90 4.00 -11.54
N GLN A 21 35.32 5.13 -12.10
CA GLN A 21 36.36 5.98 -11.49
C GLN A 21 35.85 6.66 -10.21
N ASN A 22 34.63 7.20 -10.21
CA ASN A 22 34.00 7.76 -9.02
C ASN A 22 33.76 6.71 -7.93
N LEU A 23 33.31 5.50 -8.29
CA LEU A 23 33.13 4.37 -7.35
C LEU A 23 34.46 3.90 -6.77
N LYS A 24 35.52 3.86 -7.57
CA LYS A 24 36.88 3.54 -7.09
C LYS A 24 37.37 4.62 -6.13
N PHE A 25 37.19 5.89 -6.46
CA PHE A 25 37.62 7.00 -5.61
C PHE A 25 36.77 7.12 -4.33
N ASP A 26 35.47 6.87 -4.39
CA ASP A 26 34.57 6.80 -3.22
C ASP A 26 34.96 5.65 -2.28
N ASN A 27 35.38 4.51 -2.83
CA ASN A 27 35.91 3.39 -2.05
C ASN A 27 37.23 3.78 -1.34
N ILE A 28 38.13 4.47 -2.04
CA ILE A 28 39.36 5.02 -1.46
C ILE A 28 39.03 6.01 -0.33
N LEU A 29 38.12 6.96 -0.56
CA LEU A 29 37.63 7.91 0.43
C LEU A 29 37.06 7.22 1.68
N SER A 30 36.25 6.18 1.49
CA SER A 30 35.62 5.43 2.59
C SER A 30 36.66 4.69 3.42
N ARG A 31 37.57 3.95 2.80
CA ARG A 31 38.62 3.19 3.50
C ARG A 31 39.60 4.10 4.23
N ILE A 32 39.98 5.22 3.62
CA ILE A 32 40.81 6.23 4.31
C ILE A 32 40.05 6.81 5.51
N ARG A 33 38.76 7.09 5.37
CA ARG A 33 37.92 7.57 6.48
C ARG A 33 37.84 6.57 7.63
N GLU A 34 37.73 5.27 7.34
CA GLU A 34 37.79 4.23 8.36
C GLU A 34 39.12 4.20 9.11
N GLN A 35 40.23 4.28 8.39
CA GLN A 35 41.55 4.33 9.02
C GLN A 35 41.75 5.58 9.87
N LEU A 36 41.26 6.74 9.42
CA LEU A 36 41.25 7.97 10.21
C LEU A 36 40.43 7.81 11.50
N ASN A 37 39.26 7.16 11.41
CA ASN A 37 38.40 6.91 12.57
C ASN A 37 39.05 5.93 13.56
N LEU A 38 39.65 4.84 13.07
CA LEU A 38 40.36 3.85 13.89
C LEU A 38 41.53 4.49 14.65
N ASN A 39 42.29 5.35 13.97
CA ASN A 39 43.42 6.07 14.54
C ASN A 39 43.02 7.35 15.29
N LYS A 40 41.72 7.67 15.37
CA LYS A 40 41.15 8.89 16.00
C LYS A 40 41.79 10.21 15.50
N ILE A 41 42.19 10.26 14.23
CA ILE A 41 42.84 11.43 13.62
C ILE A 41 41.78 12.47 13.21
N LYS A 42 41.99 13.72 13.61
CA LYS A 42 41.12 14.86 13.28
C LYS A 42 41.82 15.78 12.29
N LEU A 43 41.37 15.77 11.03
CA LEU A 43 41.99 16.53 9.94
C LEU A 43 41.85 18.07 10.05
N TRP A 44 41.00 18.54 10.96
CA TRP A 44 40.74 19.96 11.23
C TRP A 44 41.52 20.50 12.43
N LEU A 45 42.47 19.73 12.96
CA LEU A 45 43.37 20.14 14.04
C LEU A 45 44.83 20.07 13.58
N PRO A 46 45.75 20.77 14.25
CA PRO A 46 47.18 20.63 14.02
C PRO A 46 47.63 19.17 14.20
N PRO A 47 48.59 18.67 13.40
CA PRO A 47 49.40 19.35 12.37
C PRO A 47 48.75 19.41 10.98
N TYR A 48 47.47 19.05 10.84
CA TYR A 48 46.82 18.89 9.53
C TYR A 48 46.13 20.17 9.05
N ALA A 49 45.56 20.94 9.97
CA ALA A 49 44.98 22.25 9.69
C ALA A 49 45.47 23.25 10.75
N ASP A 50 45.92 24.41 10.30
CA ASP A 50 46.31 25.53 11.16
C ASP A 50 45.16 26.53 11.25
N THR A 51 44.73 26.88 12.46
CA THR A 51 43.58 27.78 12.69
C THR A 51 43.95 29.26 12.72
N THR A 52 45.25 29.58 12.63
CA THR A 52 45.81 30.91 12.87
C THR A 52 46.24 31.66 11.60
N THR A 53 46.42 30.97 10.46
CA THR A 53 46.78 31.61 9.18
C THR A 53 45.91 31.07 8.06
N VAL A 54 45.31 31.99 7.29
CA VAL A 54 44.26 31.71 6.31
C VAL A 54 44.80 31.00 5.05
N GLU A 55 46.13 30.91 4.86
CA GLU A 55 46.72 30.51 3.57
C GLU A 55 48.00 29.63 3.64
N SER A 56 48.31 29.00 4.78
CA SER A 56 49.50 28.13 4.89
C SER A 56 49.14 26.65 4.89
N HIS A 57 49.26 26.00 3.72
CA HIS A 57 49.11 24.56 3.57
C HIS A 57 50.18 23.81 4.37
N THR A 58 49.85 23.21 5.51
CA THR A 58 50.64 22.11 6.08
C THR A 58 50.36 20.82 5.31
N ASP A 59 50.64 20.85 4.00
CA ASP A 59 50.55 19.70 3.10
C ASP A 59 51.48 18.56 3.57
N GLU A 60 52.52 18.86 4.36
CA GLU A 60 53.43 17.88 4.95
C GLU A 60 52.72 16.85 5.84
N GLY A 61 51.83 17.28 6.74
CA GLY A 61 51.08 16.38 7.61
C GLY A 61 50.13 15.46 6.84
N LEU A 62 49.48 15.99 5.79
CA LEU A 62 48.63 15.22 4.89
C LEU A 62 49.44 14.28 3.99
N CYS A 63 50.62 14.71 3.52
CA CYS A 63 51.51 13.89 2.70
C CYS A 63 52.06 12.70 3.49
N ALA A 64 52.44 12.90 4.75
CA ALA A 64 52.87 11.81 5.63
C ALA A 64 51.74 10.77 5.84
N LEU A 65 50.50 11.24 6.04
CA LEU A 65 49.32 10.36 6.10
C LEU A 65 49.06 9.64 4.79
N ALA A 66 49.22 10.32 3.65
CA ALA A 66 49.00 9.74 2.34
C ALA A 66 50.00 8.60 2.08
N VAL A 67 51.28 8.75 2.46
CA VAL A 67 52.29 7.69 2.36
C VAL A 67 51.95 6.50 3.26
N LYS A 68 51.53 6.78 4.51
CA LYS A 68 51.14 5.74 5.46
C LYS A 68 49.93 4.93 4.97
N TYR A 69 48.90 5.59 4.44
CA TYR A 69 47.71 4.89 3.97
C TYR A 69 47.85 4.29 2.58
N SER A 70 48.69 4.86 1.72
CA SER A 70 49.06 4.25 0.43
C SER A 70 49.71 2.87 0.65
N SER A 71 50.68 2.78 1.57
CA SER A 71 51.34 1.51 1.92
C SER A 71 50.42 0.53 2.64
N LEU A 72 49.58 0.99 3.58
CA LEU A 72 48.67 0.12 4.34
C LEU A 72 47.50 -0.42 3.51
N LEU A 73 46.89 0.41 2.67
CA LEU A 73 45.69 0.07 1.91
C LEU A 73 45.98 -0.37 0.47
N ASN A 74 47.25 -0.36 0.07
CA ASN A 74 47.72 -0.65 -1.27
C ASN A 74 47.02 0.21 -2.35
N PHE A 75 47.00 1.52 -2.09
CA PHE A 75 46.44 2.53 -2.99
C PHE A 75 47.53 3.48 -3.48
N ASP A 76 47.27 4.11 -4.62
CA ASP A 76 48.17 5.13 -5.16
C ASP A 76 48.28 6.35 -4.22
N LYS A 77 49.50 6.88 -4.05
CA LYS A 77 49.78 7.97 -3.12
C LYS A 77 49.03 9.25 -3.49
N GLU A 78 48.95 9.59 -4.78
CA GLU A 78 48.29 10.81 -5.24
C GLU A 78 46.78 10.73 -5.04
N MET A 79 46.19 9.55 -5.27
CA MET A 79 44.78 9.29 -4.98
C MET A 79 44.48 9.39 -3.47
N CYS A 80 45.36 8.84 -2.62
CA CYS A 80 45.23 8.98 -1.16
C CYS A 80 45.31 10.43 -0.70
N LEU A 81 46.25 11.22 -1.24
CA LEU A 81 46.40 12.63 -0.90
C LEU A 81 45.15 13.43 -1.33
N THR A 82 44.66 13.20 -2.55
CA THR A 82 43.44 13.84 -3.06
C THR A 82 42.23 13.53 -2.19
N ALA A 83 42.07 12.26 -1.80
CA ALA A 83 41.02 11.83 -0.88
C ALA A 83 41.15 12.49 0.51
N LEU A 84 42.36 12.58 1.07
CA LEU A 84 42.62 13.24 2.35
C LEU A 84 42.30 14.74 2.31
N LYS A 85 42.71 15.45 1.25
CA LYS A 85 42.39 16.87 1.04
C LYS A 85 40.88 17.10 0.96
N GLN A 86 40.15 16.23 0.28
CA GLN A 86 38.69 16.32 0.21
C GLN A 86 38.02 16.06 1.56
N LEU A 87 38.48 15.06 2.32
CA LEU A 87 37.98 14.78 3.68
C LEU A 87 38.28 15.92 4.65
N GLN A 88 39.46 16.54 4.53
CA GLN A 88 39.83 17.71 5.30
C GLN A 88 38.92 18.89 4.98
N LYS A 89 38.76 19.25 3.70
CA LYS A 89 37.86 20.34 3.28
C LYS A 89 36.46 20.16 3.85
N HIS A 90 35.88 18.97 3.69
CA HIS A 90 34.57 18.66 4.26
C HIS A 90 34.52 18.77 5.79
N SER A 91 35.61 18.45 6.48
CA SER A 91 35.70 18.57 7.94
C SER A 91 35.77 20.04 8.38
N LEU A 92 36.57 20.86 7.69
CA LEU A 92 36.68 22.30 7.93
C LEU A 92 35.35 23.02 7.64
N ASP A 93 34.69 22.67 6.53
CA ASP A 93 33.37 23.21 6.19
C ASP A 93 32.36 22.89 7.30
N ARG A 94 32.36 21.68 7.86
CA ARG A 94 31.50 21.32 9.01
C ARG A 94 31.83 22.08 10.29
N VAL A 95 33.08 22.46 10.51
CA VAL A 95 33.47 23.28 11.68
C VAL A 95 32.89 24.69 11.50
N LYS A 96 33.09 25.30 10.33
CA LYS A 96 32.51 26.61 9.96
C LYS A 96 30.98 26.61 10.07
N GLU A 97 30.32 25.58 9.51
CA GLU A 97 28.85 25.42 9.61
C GLU A 97 28.36 25.34 11.07
N LYS A 98 29.15 24.78 11.97
CA LYS A 98 28.81 24.71 13.40
C LYS A 98 29.05 26.03 14.12
N GLU A 99 30.10 26.75 13.78
CA GLU A 99 30.39 28.08 14.34
C GLU A 99 29.31 29.07 13.93
N VAL A 100 28.97 29.14 12.64
CA VAL A 100 27.88 29.97 12.12
C VAL A 100 26.56 29.65 12.81
N PHE A 101 26.23 28.36 13.00
CA PHE A 101 25.00 27.97 13.71
C PHE A 101 25.00 28.42 15.18
N LYS A 102 26.15 28.36 15.88
CA LYS A 102 26.26 28.83 17.27
C LYS A 102 26.12 30.33 17.38
N GLU A 103 26.68 31.08 16.44
CA GLU A 103 26.70 32.55 16.46
C GLU A 103 25.37 33.16 15.98
N THR A 104 24.79 32.60 14.92
CA THR A 104 23.63 33.21 14.23
C THR A 104 22.32 32.46 14.44
N GLY A 105 22.35 31.23 14.95
CA GLY A 105 21.18 30.34 15.03
C GLY A 105 20.73 29.74 13.68
N LEU A 106 21.40 30.09 12.56
CA LEU A 106 21.06 29.58 11.23
C LEU A 106 21.65 28.20 10.98
N ALA A 107 20.77 27.20 10.83
CA ALA A 107 21.16 25.85 10.50
C ALA A 107 21.48 25.73 9.01
N THR A 108 22.59 25.07 8.69
CA THR A 108 22.96 24.72 7.33
C THR A 108 22.36 23.36 6.97
N ILE A 109 21.49 23.33 5.97
CA ILE A 109 20.77 22.15 5.48
C ILE A 109 21.30 21.81 4.09
N LYS A 110 21.66 20.53 3.88
CA LYS A 110 22.20 20.04 2.61
C LYS A 110 21.09 19.31 1.86
N ILE A 111 20.61 19.90 0.76
CA ILE A 111 19.51 19.36 -0.02
C ILE A 111 20.06 18.61 -1.23
N LYS A 112 19.83 17.30 -1.26
CA LYS A 112 20.17 16.44 -2.39
C LYS A 112 18.97 16.33 -3.31
N VAL A 113 19.10 16.87 -4.50
CA VAL A 113 18.03 16.85 -5.50
C VAL A 113 18.06 15.52 -6.23
N SER A 114 16.93 14.82 -6.16
CA SER A 114 16.71 13.56 -6.86
C SER A 114 16.38 13.85 -8.33
N SER A 115 17.41 14.10 -9.14
CA SER A 115 17.31 14.29 -10.58
C SER A 115 18.36 13.44 -11.31
N ARG A 116 18.31 13.41 -12.65
CA ARG A 116 19.35 12.75 -13.47
C ARG A 116 20.75 13.30 -13.19
N ILE A 117 20.85 14.53 -12.67
CA ILE A 117 22.08 15.14 -12.19
C ILE A 117 21.92 15.34 -10.67
N SER A 118 22.64 14.54 -9.89
CA SER A 118 22.62 14.67 -8.43
C SER A 118 23.31 15.97 -8.02
N GLN A 119 22.53 17.01 -7.77
CA GLN A 119 23.02 18.28 -7.24
C GLN A 119 22.80 18.34 -5.72
N ILE A 120 23.80 18.86 -5.01
CA ILE A 120 23.70 19.15 -3.57
C ILE A 120 23.64 20.67 -3.41
N LEU A 121 22.53 21.16 -2.88
CA LEU A 121 22.33 22.56 -2.51
C LEU A 121 22.64 22.72 -1.01
N SER A 122 23.35 23.78 -0.63
CA SER A 122 23.56 24.13 0.77
C SER A 122 22.74 25.37 1.10
N LEU A 123 21.80 25.25 2.04
CA LEU A 123 20.87 26.31 2.41
C LEU A 123 20.97 26.63 3.90
N GLN A 124 20.93 27.91 4.24
CA GLN A 124 20.86 28.36 5.63
C GLN A 124 19.43 28.75 6.00
N ILE A 125 18.90 28.24 7.11
CA ILE A 125 17.53 28.51 7.58
C ILE A 125 17.43 28.37 9.11
N HIS A 126 16.48 29.07 9.73
CA HIS A 126 16.20 28.90 11.15
C HIS A 126 15.41 27.59 11.37
N LEU A 127 15.76 26.79 12.37
CA LEU A 127 15.04 25.51 12.62
C LEU A 127 13.59 25.74 13.12
N SER A 128 13.29 26.94 13.62
CA SER A 128 11.94 27.37 13.99
C SER A 128 11.11 27.86 12.80
N ASP A 129 11.70 27.98 11.61
CA ASP A 129 10.94 28.33 10.41
C ASP A 129 10.08 27.14 9.96
N MET A 130 8.93 27.46 9.33
CA MET A 130 8.06 26.46 8.70
C MET A 130 8.75 25.77 7.52
N ALA A 131 8.46 24.48 7.32
CA ALA A 131 9.04 23.72 6.20
C ALA A 131 8.72 24.33 4.83
N GLU A 132 7.57 25.00 4.67
CA GLU A 132 7.22 25.73 3.45
C GLU A 132 8.31 26.75 3.04
N LYS A 133 8.93 27.44 4.00
CA LYS A 133 9.99 28.41 3.73
C LYS A 133 11.25 27.75 3.17
N LEU A 134 11.56 26.52 3.60
CA LEU A 134 12.66 25.74 3.05
C LEU A 134 12.34 25.29 1.62
N ILE A 135 11.11 24.83 1.39
CA ILE A 135 10.63 24.43 0.06
C ILE A 135 10.69 25.61 -0.90
N GLN A 136 10.27 26.81 -0.46
CA GLN A 136 10.34 28.02 -1.27
C GLN A 136 11.78 28.34 -1.69
N LYS A 137 12.74 28.30 -0.76
CA LYS A 137 14.17 28.50 -1.08
C LYS A 137 14.69 27.49 -2.11
N VAL A 138 14.24 26.24 -2.04
CA VAL A 138 14.61 25.20 -3.03
C VAL A 138 13.96 25.47 -4.37
N SER A 139 12.67 25.84 -4.37
CA SER A 139 11.90 26.24 -5.55
C SER A 139 12.59 27.38 -6.30
N ASP A 140 13.00 28.42 -5.58
CA ASP A 140 13.65 29.60 -6.15
C ASP A 140 15.00 29.23 -6.79
N LEU A 141 15.80 28.40 -6.13
CA LEU A 141 17.09 27.95 -6.65
C LEU A 141 16.99 27.00 -7.83
N LEU A 142 15.97 26.14 -7.85
CA LEU A 142 15.76 25.16 -8.93
C LEU A 142 14.91 25.70 -10.07
N CYS A 143 14.27 26.86 -9.88
CA CYS A 143 13.25 27.42 -10.77
C CYS A 143 12.12 26.42 -11.08
N ILE A 144 11.71 25.65 -10.06
CA ILE A 144 10.64 24.65 -10.14
C ILE A 144 9.53 25.05 -9.17
N PRO A 145 8.24 25.01 -9.57
CA PRO A 145 7.14 25.32 -8.67
C PRO A 145 7.18 24.50 -7.39
N LYS A 146 6.90 25.14 -6.25
CA LYS A 146 6.94 24.50 -4.92
C LYS A 146 6.06 23.25 -4.82
N GLU A 147 4.95 23.20 -5.56
CA GLU A 147 4.01 22.08 -5.59
C GLU A 147 4.62 20.81 -6.19
N ARG A 148 5.68 20.95 -7.00
CA ARG A 148 6.40 19.82 -7.61
C ARG A 148 7.54 19.31 -6.75
N ILE A 149 7.76 19.90 -5.58
CA ILE A 149 8.91 19.62 -4.73
C ILE A 149 8.41 19.04 -3.41
N LYS A 150 8.85 17.82 -3.10
CA LYS A 150 8.64 17.20 -1.78
C LYS A 150 9.98 16.96 -1.11
N LEU A 151 10.11 17.42 0.12
CA LEU A 151 11.32 17.24 0.92
C LEU A 151 11.16 16.01 1.82
N VAL A 152 12.16 15.13 1.85
CA VAL A 152 12.19 13.92 2.66
C VAL A 152 13.35 13.97 3.65
N ALA A 153 13.01 13.85 4.93
CA ALA A 153 13.97 13.80 6.04
C ALA A 153 13.60 12.64 6.97
N ASN A 154 14.60 11.89 7.46
CA ASN A 154 14.40 10.74 8.36
C ASN A 154 13.33 9.73 7.88
N GLY A 155 13.29 9.45 6.58
CA GLY A 155 12.32 8.53 6.02
C GLY A 155 10.87 9.03 6.04
N LYS A 156 10.63 10.33 6.21
CA LYS A 156 9.30 10.96 6.17
C LYS A 156 9.27 12.16 5.23
N VAL A 157 8.15 12.39 4.56
CA VAL A 157 7.91 13.63 3.80
C VAL A 157 7.65 14.75 4.80
N LEU A 158 8.32 15.90 4.63
CA LEU A 158 8.11 17.06 5.48
C LEU A 158 6.71 17.66 5.22
N ASN A 159 6.05 18.06 6.29
CA ASN A 159 4.79 18.77 6.28
C ASN A 159 5.05 20.29 6.27
N ASP A 160 4.53 20.94 5.23
CA ASP A 160 4.69 22.37 4.96
C ASP A 160 4.22 23.27 6.11
N LYS A 161 3.24 22.81 6.89
CA LYS A 161 2.58 23.55 7.98
C LYS A 161 3.27 23.44 9.33
N LEU A 162 4.28 22.58 9.46
CA LEU A 162 5.02 22.37 10.70
C LEU A 162 6.42 22.98 10.59
N ASP A 163 6.99 23.33 11.74
CA ASP A 163 8.36 23.83 11.79
C ASP A 163 9.37 22.69 11.49
N LEU A 164 10.59 23.07 11.12
CA LEU A 164 11.64 22.11 10.81
C LEU A 164 12.10 21.33 12.05
N PHE A 165 12.11 21.98 13.22
CA PHE A 165 12.59 21.40 14.46
C PHE A 165 11.70 20.24 14.96
N THR A 166 10.38 20.41 15.01
CA THR A 166 9.43 19.35 15.45
C THR A 166 9.45 18.14 14.53
N GLN A 167 9.79 18.35 13.25
CA GLN A 167 9.94 17.28 12.25
C GLN A 167 11.30 16.58 12.31
N GLY A 168 12.14 16.93 13.29
CA GLY A 168 13.42 16.27 13.55
C GLY A 168 14.56 16.72 12.62
N VAL A 169 14.44 17.88 11.97
CA VAL A 169 15.52 18.47 11.18
C VAL A 169 16.58 19.08 12.09
N LYS A 170 17.86 18.85 11.75
CA LYS A 170 19.01 19.29 12.54
C LYS A 170 20.02 20.05 11.70
N ASN A 171 20.90 20.83 12.34
CA ASN A 171 22.00 21.49 11.65
C ASN A 171 22.94 20.46 10.99
N GLY A 172 23.31 20.71 9.73
CA GLY A 172 24.16 19.85 8.91
C GLY A 172 23.46 18.59 8.40
N MET A 173 22.12 18.53 8.48
CA MET A 173 21.34 17.39 8.02
C MET A 173 21.24 17.35 6.48
N ASN A 174 21.27 16.14 5.93
CA ASN A 174 20.96 15.91 4.53
C ASN A 174 19.46 15.68 4.36
N ILE A 175 18.82 16.46 3.50
CA ILE A 175 17.42 16.32 3.12
C ILE A 175 17.36 15.97 1.64
N MET A 176 16.44 15.09 1.26
CA MET A 176 16.23 14.73 -0.13
C MET A 176 15.10 15.58 -0.72
N ALA A 177 15.34 16.22 -1.85
CA ALA A 177 14.29 16.89 -2.62
C ALA A 177 13.86 15.98 -3.78
N MET A 178 12.59 15.57 -3.76
CA MET A 178 11.95 14.82 -4.84
C MET A 178 11.26 15.79 -5.79
N LEU A 179 11.60 15.65 -7.07
CA LEU A 179 10.96 16.41 -8.14
C LEU A 179 9.88 15.53 -8.77
N LEU A 180 8.63 15.99 -8.72
CA LEU A 180 7.48 15.31 -9.28
C LEU A 180 7.32 15.68 -10.76
N ALA A 181 7.09 14.68 -11.60
CA ALA A 181 7.02 14.85 -13.06
C ALA A 181 5.71 15.50 -13.55
N GLU A 182 4.64 15.41 -12.74
CA GLU A 182 3.30 15.87 -13.08
C GLU A 182 3.19 17.42 -13.10
N LYS A 183 2.20 17.93 -13.86
CA LYS A 183 1.92 19.37 -13.90
C LYS A 183 1.45 19.84 -12.52
N PRO A 184 1.73 21.10 -12.10
CA PRO A 184 1.33 21.60 -10.79
C PRO A 184 -0.17 21.45 -10.52
N GLN A 185 -1.02 21.66 -11.53
CA GLN A 185 -2.48 21.50 -11.42
C GLN A 185 -2.88 20.04 -11.16
N GLU A 186 -2.28 19.09 -11.87
CA GLU A 186 -2.53 17.65 -11.69
C GLU A 186 -2.03 17.16 -10.34
N LEU A 187 -0.92 17.72 -9.84
CA LEU A 187 -0.40 17.44 -8.49
C LEU A 187 -1.28 18.01 -7.39
N ILE A 188 -1.75 19.25 -7.53
CA ILE A 188 -2.70 19.84 -6.58
C ILE A 188 -4.00 19.04 -6.60
N GLU A 189 -4.49 18.62 -7.77
CA GLU A 189 -5.66 17.75 -7.86
C GLU A 189 -5.39 16.36 -7.30
N HIS A 190 -4.20 15.80 -7.51
CA HIS A 190 -3.80 14.52 -6.98
C HIS A 190 -3.68 14.56 -5.47
N GLU A 191 -3.05 15.59 -4.90
CA GLU A 191 -3.01 15.88 -3.47
C GLU A 191 -4.40 16.16 -2.94
N LYS A 192 -5.24 16.91 -3.65
CA LYS A 192 -6.65 17.08 -3.28
C LYS A 192 -7.43 15.79 -3.37
N ARG A 193 -7.10 14.85 -4.27
CA ARG A 193 -7.72 13.52 -4.34
C ARG A 193 -7.19 12.59 -3.27
N VAL A 194 -5.91 12.69 -2.88
CA VAL A 194 -5.31 11.93 -1.77
C VAL A 194 -5.80 12.48 -0.43
N ASN A 195 -5.79 13.79 -0.26
CA ASN A 195 -6.39 14.50 0.87
C ASN A 195 -7.92 14.43 0.83
N ALA A 196 -8.55 14.22 -0.32
CA ALA A 196 -9.95 13.81 -0.39
C ALA A 196 -10.04 12.34 0.00
N VAL A 197 -9.12 11.44 -0.31
CA VAL A 197 -9.07 10.10 0.31
C VAL A 197 -8.84 10.18 1.84
N GLU A 198 -8.25 11.26 2.36
CA GLU A 198 -8.20 11.55 3.81
C GLU A 198 -9.44 12.32 4.35
N GLY A 199 -10.07 13.15 3.51
CA GLY A 199 -11.24 14.00 3.76
C GLY A 199 -12.57 13.32 3.40
N THR A 200 -12.49 12.15 2.76
CA THR A 200 -13.52 11.11 2.61
C THR A 200 -13.65 10.39 3.95
N LYS A 201 -13.57 11.13 5.06
CA LYS A 201 -14.24 10.70 6.29
C LYS A 201 -15.75 10.59 6.07
N GLU A 202 -16.31 11.15 5.00
CA GLU A 202 -17.72 10.99 4.62
C GLU A 202 -17.91 9.98 3.49
N ASP A 203 -17.05 9.96 2.46
CA ASP A 203 -17.16 9.00 1.34
C ASP A 203 -16.55 7.62 1.67
N LEU A 204 -15.40 7.54 2.36
CA LEU A 204 -14.86 6.30 2.89
C LEU A 204 -15.75 5.82 4.04
N ALA A 205 -16.33 6.72 4.85
CA ALA A 205 -17.39 6.36 5.79
C ALA A 205 -18.72 5.97 5.12
N LEU A 206 -19.08 6.50 3.96
CA LEU A 206 -20.20 5.96 3.18
C LEU A 206 -19.86 4.56 2.65
N LEU A 207 -18.58 4.31 2.35
CA LEU A 207 -18.06 3.00 1.95
C LEU A 207 -17.80 2.02 3.12
N THR A 208 -17.65 2.51 4.36
CA THR A 208 -17.26 1.70 5.54
C THR A 208 -18.25 1.73 6.71
N SER A 209 -19.02 2.81 6.84
CA SER A 209 -19.97 3.15 7.92
C SER A 209 -21.42 3.02 7.47
N GLY A 210 -21.68 2.98 6.16
CA GLY A 210 -22.89 2.36 5.62
C GLY A 210 -22.81 0.84 5.78
N SER A 211 -23.89 0.21 6.21
CA SER A 211 -24.10 -1.26 6.19
C SER A 211 -23.98 -1.88 4.77
N SER A 212 -23.59 -1.09 3.78
CA SER A 212 -23.12 -1.48 2.45
C SER A 212 -21.64 -1.90 2.45
N SER A 213 -21.44 -3.21 2.64
CA SER A 213 -20.25 -3.99 2.26
C SER A 213 -19.81 -3.71 0.81
N TYR A 214 -18.97 -2.69 0.57
CA TYR A 214 -18.28 -2.53 -0.73
C TYR A 214 -16.76 -2.71 -0.62
N LEU A 215 -16.16 -2.41 0.54
CA LEU A 215 -14.75 -2.68 0.82
C LEU A 215 -14.61 -3.48 2.12
N GLN A 216 -14.76 -4.79 1.99
CA GLN A 216 -14.60 -5.72 3.11
C GLN A 216 -13.18 -6.28 3.09
N LEU A 217 -12.43 -6.09 4.17
CA LEU A 217 -11.08 -6.61 4.28
C LEU A 217 -11.13 -8.12 4.47
N GLU A 218 -10.34 -8.82 3.68
CA GLU A 218 -10.20 -10.27 3.71
C GLU A 218 -8.73 -10.65 3.98
N ASP A 219 -8.52 -11.73 4.71
CA ASP A 219 -7.20 -12.34 4.83
C ASP A 219 -6.80 -13.10 3.54
N GLN A 220 -5.59 -13.67 3.51
CA GLN A 220 -5.10 -14.44 2.36
C GLN A 220 -5.97 -15.67 1.99
N SER A 221 -6.90 -16.06 2.85
CA SER A 221 -7.84 -17.18 2.64
C SER A 221 -9.26 -16.72 2.29
N GLY A 222 -9.50 -15.40 2.15
CA GLY A 222 -10.80 -14.83 1.85
C GLY A 222 -11.71 -14.68 3.08
N ARG A 223 -11.18 -14.83 4.31
CA ARG A 223 -11.98 -14.64 5.53
C ARG A 223 -12.04 -13.18 5.89
N ARG A 224 -13.25 -12.72 6.21
CA ARG A 224 -13.51 -11.33 6.60
C ARG A 224 -12.83 -10.99 7.93
N LEU A 225 -12.15 -9.86 7.97
CA LEU A 225 -11.50 -9.33 9.16
C LEU A 225 -12.42 -8.33 9.87
N ASN A 226 -12.69 -8.58 11.14
CA ASN A 226 -13.41 -7.66 12.00
C ASN A 226 -12.39 -6.75 12.72
N LEU A 227 -12.17 -5.56 12.16
CA LEU A 227 -11.27 -4.54 12.71
C LEU A 227 -12.07 -3.33 13.23
N PRO A 228 -11.57 -2.62 14.25
CA PRO A 228 -12.10 -1.31 14.62
C PRO A 228 -12.11 -0.36 13.42
N GLU A 229 -13.12 0.51 13.35
CA GLU A 229 -13.33 1.38 12.19
C GLU A 229 -12.13 2.27 11.87
N ALA A 230 -11.51 2.88 12.88
CA ALA A 230 -10.34 3.73 12.70
C ALA A 230 -9.14 2.97 12.09
N GLU A 231 -8.90 1.73 12.56
CA GLU A 231 -7.82 0.88 12.06
C GLU A 231 -8.11 0.33 10.67
N ARG A 232 -9.35 -0.09 10.41
CA ARG A 232 -9.82 -0.50 9.09
C ARG A 232 -9.59 0.62 8.07
N ASN A 233 -9.93 1.85 8.41
CA ASN A 233 -9.77 3.00 7.51
C ASN A 233 -8.29 3.29 7.25
N ALA A 234 -7.45 3.28 8.30
CA ALA A 234 -6.00 3.44 8.14
C ALA A 234 -5.40 2.36 7.22
N LEU A 235 -5.79 1.09 7.42
CA LEU A 235 -5.29 -0.04 6.65
C LEU A 235 -5.73 0.02 5.18
N VAL A 236 -7.00 0.33 4.91
CA VAL A 236 -7.52 0.49 3.54
C VAL A 236 -6.78 1.62 2.81
N THR A 237 -6.61 2.77 3.46
CA THR A 237 -5.88 3.90 2.89
C THR A 237 -4.43 3.55 2.61
N ALA A 238 -3.76 2.87 3.56
CA ALA A 238 -2.38 2.42 3.39
C ALA A 238 -2.21 1.47 2.20
N MET A 239 -3.13 0.50 2.04
CA MET A 239 -3.13 -0.43 0.91
C MET A 239 -3.39 0.26 -0.43
N ALA A 240 -4.33 1.22 -0.46
CA ALA A 240 -4.63 1.99 -1.67
C ALA A 240 -3.42 2.83 -2.11
N LEU A 241 -2.73 3.50 -1.17
CA LEU A 241 -1.51 4.26 -1.42
C LEU A 241 -0.37 3.34 -1.88
N HIS A 242 -0.21 2.16 -1.27
CA HIS A 242 0.80 1.18 -1.68
C HIS A 242 0.58 0.71 -3.13
N GLU A 243 -0.65 0.40 -3.53
CA GLU A 243 -0.93 0.03 -4.93
C GLU A 243 -0.79 1.19 -5.92
N LYS A 244 -1.11 2.42 -5.49
CA LYS A 244 -0.85 3.61 -6.29
C LYS A 244 0.64 3.84 -6.51
N GLY A 245 1.45 3.65 -5.48
CA GLY A 245 2.90 3.67 -5.59
C GLY A 245 3.42 2.57 -6.53
N ARG A 246 2.82 1.38 -6.52
CA ARG A 246 3.16 0.31 -7.48
C ARG A 246 2.81 0.66 -8.91
N ALA A 247 1.70 1.36 -9.14
CA ALA A 247 1.33 1.87 -10.46
C ALA A 247 2.32 2.96 -10.95
N ALA A 248 2.80 3.82 -10.05
CA ALA A 248 3.89 4.76 -10.36
C ALA A 248 5.21 4.04 -10.65
N LEU A 249 5.54 3.00 -9.88
CA LEU A 249 6.76 2.19 -10.06
C LEU A 249 6.77 1.47 -11.43
N LYS A 250 5.62 0.98 -11.90
CA LYS A 250 5.47 0.39 -13.25
C LYS A 250 5.71 1.40 -14.38
N ARG A 251 5.48 2.69 -14.11
CA ARG A 251 5.75 3.81 -15.03
C ARG A 251 7.17 4.37 -14.87
N GLU A 252 8.01 3.73 -14.04
CA GLU A 252 9.36 4.19 -13.69
C GLU A 252 9.40 5.58 -13.02
N ASP A 253 8.27 6.06 -12.50
CA ASP A 253 8.20 7.28 -11.69
C ASP A 253 8.50 6.93 -10.23
N TYR A 254 9.80 6.79 -9.94
CA TYR A 254 10.29 6.44 -8.61
C TYR A 254 10.03 7.54 -7.57
N SER A 255 9.98 8.81 -7.99
CA SER A 255 9.72 9.95 -7.11
C SER A 255 8.29 9.90 -6.58
N LEU A 256 7.31 9.78 -7.49
CA LEU A 256 5.91 9.66 -7.11
C LEU A 256 5.66 8.37 -6.32
N ALA A 257 6.27 7.25 -6.72
CA ALA A 257 6.16 5.99 -6.00
C ALA A 257 6.62 6.15 -4.54
N LEU A 258 7.77 6.79 -4.31
CA LEU A 258 8.32 6.99 -2.97
C LEU A 258 7.42 7.87 -2.10
N VAL A 259 6.86 8.97 -2.62
CA VAL A 259 5.89 9.80 -1.86
C VAL A 259 4.73 8.94 -1.36
N ASN A 260 4.05 8.23 -2.26
CA ASN A 260 2.91 7.40 -1.91
C ASN A 260 3.29 6.29 -0.91
N TYR A 261 4.50 5.71 -1.04
CA TYR A 261 4.96 4.70 -0.10
C TYR A 261 5.27 5.25 1.30
N LEU A 262 5.85 6.45 1.41
CA LEU A 262 6.12 7.07 2.71
C LEU A 262 4.83 7.49 3.42
N GLU A 263 3.84 7.98 2.68
CA GLU A 263 2.50 8.25 3.23
C GLU A 263 1.81 6.94 3.66
N ALA A 264 1.91 5.88 2.86
CA ALA A 264 1.41 4.56 3.25
C ALA A 264 2.08 4.03 4.52
N ASP A 265 3.40 4.24 4.68
CA ASP A 265 4.16 3.81 5.86
C ASP A 265 3.67 4.50 7.13
N GLU A 266 3.33 5.78 7.06
CA GLU A 266 2.72 6.51 8.16
C GLU A 266 1.36 5.90 8.54
N LYS A 267 0.49 5.60 7.57
CA LYS A 267 -0.82 4.98 7.84
C LYS A 267 -0.69 3.53 8.34
N PHE A 268 0.27 2.75 7.86
CA PHE A 268 0.54 1.42 8.42
C PHE A 268 1.05 1.50 9.85
N SER A 269 1.84 2.53 10.19
CA SER A 269 2.41 2.69 11.54
C SER A 269 1.38 3.00 12.62
N THR A 270 0.20 3.53 12.27
CA THR A 270 -0.89 3.80 13.21
C THR A 270 -1.75 2.58 13.51
N CYS A 271 -1.63 1.52 12.73
CA CYS A 271 -2.33 0.27 12.94
C CYS A 271 -1.59 -0.55 14.02
N THR A 272 -2.31 -0.98 15.06
CA THR A 272 -1.72 -1.65 16.24
C THR A 272 -2.15 -3.10 16.40
N SER A 273 -3.05 -3.60 15.53
CA SER A 273 -3.56 -4.97 15.61
C SER A 273 -2.47 -6.01 15.44
N GLU A 274 -2.65 -7.14 16.13
CA GLU A 274 -1.84 -8.34 15.95
C GLU A 274 -1.91 -8.90 14.52
N LEU A 275 -2.92 -8.50 13.74
CA LEU A 275 -3.06 -8.83 12.33
C LEU A 275 -1.87 -8.33 11.50
N LEU A 276 -1.31 -7.15 11.79
CA LEU A 276 -0.10 -6.67 11.10
C LEU A 276 1.14 -7.53 11.37
N LYS A 277 1.18 -8.30 12.48
CA LYS A 277 2.26 -9.25 12.74
C LYS A 277 2.17 -10.49 11.86
N CYS A 278 0.98 -10.78 11.33
CA CYS A 278 0.70 -11.97 10.52
C CYS A 278 0.57 -11.66 9.01
N VAL A 279 0.56 -10.39 8.63
CA VAL A 279 0.40 -9.93 7.23
C VAL A 279 1.69 -9.30 6.73
N ASP A 280 2.13 -9.70 5.54
CA ASP A 280 3.41 -9.28 4.96
C ASP A 280 3.33 -7.95 4.20
N ASN A 281 2.13 -7.39 3.97
CA ASN A 281 1.93 -6.12 3.25
C ASN A 281 2.85 -5.00 3.75
N TYR A 282 3.00 -4.86 5.07
CA TYR A 282 3.85 -3.82 5.64
C TYR A 282 5.35 -4.07 5.37
N ALA A 283 5.77 -5.34 5.37
CA ALA A 283 7.14 -5.72 4.99
C ALA A 283 7.39 -5.49 3.49
N LEU A 284 6.40 -5.76 2.64
CA LEU A 284 6.47 -5.48 1.20
C LEU A 284 6.61 -3.98 0.91
N LEU A 285 5.92 -3.14 1.67
CA LEU A 285 6.07 -1.69 1.55
C LEU A 285 7.51 -1.25 1.88
N HIS A 286 8.10 -1.74 2.96
CA HIS A 286 9.50 -1.46 3.31
C HIS A 286 10.48 -1.89 2.22
N LEU A 287 10.22 -3.04 1.59
CA LEU A 287 11.00 -3.54 0.45
C LEU A 287 10.88 -2.61 -0.76
N ASP A 288 9.68 -2.08 -1.04
CA ASP A 288 9.41 -1.15 -2.14
C ASP A 288 10.01 0.24 -1.90
N ILE A 289 9.99 0.74 -0.65
CA ILE A 289 10.66 1.99 -0.25
C ILE A 289 12.17 1.90 -0.44
N ALA A 290 12.79 0.82 0.05
CA ALA A 290 14.23 0.60 -0.11
C ALA A 290 14.63 0.53 -1.59
N TRP A 291 13.80 -0.08 -2.43
CA TRP A 291 14.00 -0.09 -3.87
C TRP A 291 13.94 1.32 -4.49
N CYS A 292 12.96 2.13 -4.12
CA CYS A 292 12.87 3.52 -4.57
C CYS A 292 14.10 4.34 -4.16
N TYR A 293 14.62 4.19 -2.93
CA TYR A 293 15.83 4.89 -2.50
C TYR A 293 17.04 4.57 -3.39
N LEU A 294 17.19 3.30 -3.78
CA LEU A 294 18.28 2.87 -4.66
C LEU A 294 18.09 3.40 -6.09
N CYS A 295 16.87 3.33 -6.65
CA CYS A 295 16.58 3.85 -7.99
C CYS A 295 16.82 5.37 -8.10
N LEU A 296 16.56 6.12 -7.04
CA LEU A 296 16.79 7.56 -6.97
C LEU A 296 18.26 7.91 -6.67
N GLY A 297 19.13 6.91 -6.48
CA GLY A 297 20.58 7.06 -6.40
C GLY A 297 21.09 7.83 -5.17
N ASN A 298 20.30 7.91 -4.10
CA ASN A 298 20.64 8.77 -2.96
C ASN A 298 21.26 8.01 -1.78
N VAL A 299 22.58 8.16 -1.61
CA VAL A 299 23.37 7.55 -0.52
C VAL A 299 22.91 8.01 0.87
N SER A 300 22.26 9.17 1.01
CA SER A 300 21.87 9.70 2.33
C SER A 300 20.78 8.87 3.02
N GLN A 301 19.94 8.17 2.27
CA GLN A 301 18.82 7.38 2.82
C GLN A 301 19.18 5.90 3.03
N ILE A 302 20.42 5.51 2.74
CA ILE A 302 20.89 4.13 2.91
C ILE A 302 20.76 3.62 4.36
N PRO A 303 21.03 4.42 5.41
CA PRO A 303 20.79 3.97 6.79
C PRO A 303 19.33 3.64 7.08
N ASP A 304 18.39 4.42 6.52
CA ASP A 304 16.97 4.16 6.65
C ASP A 304 16.56 2.91 5.85
N ALA A 305 17.12 2.76 4.63
CA ALA A 305 16.95 1.55 3.83
C ALA A 305 17.42 0.29 4.58
N GLU A 306 18.60 0.33 5.23
CA GLU A 306 19.12 -0.79 6.03
C GLU A 306 18.16 -1.16 7.17
N LYS A 307 17.65 -0.16 7.90
CA LYS A 307 16.68 -0.37 8.98
C LYS A 307 15.39 -1.01 8.45
N ARG A 308 14.82 -0.46 7.38
CA ARG A 308 13.59 -0.95 6.75
C ARG A 308 13.74 -2.37 6.22
N LEU A 309 14.88 -2.70 5.59
CA LEU A 309 15.16 -4.06 5.11
C LEU A 309 15.30 -5.05 6.27
N LYS A 310 15.90 -4.65 7.39
CA LYS A 310 15.98 -5.49 8.60
C LYS A 310 14.60 -5.74 9.21
N GLU A 311 13.75 -4.72 9.26
CA GLU A 311 12.36 -4.87 9.72
C GLU A 311 11.53 -5.76 8.76
N CYS A 312 11.74 -5.62 7.45
CA CYS A 312 11.16 -6.48 6.42
C CYS A 312 11.55 -7.94 6.63
N GLU A 313 12.85 -8.20 6.81
CA GLU A 313 13.38 -9.53 7.09
C GLU A 313 12.73 -10.16 8.32
N ASN A 314 12.69 -9.44 9.45
CA ASN A 314 12.07 -9.93 10.67
C ASN A 314 10.58 -10.29 10.47
N LYS A 315 9.84 -9.46 9.75
CA LYS A 315 8.41 -9.72 9.45
C LYS A 315 8.22 -10.89 8.49
N PHE A 316 9.10 -11.08 7.52
CA PHE A 316 9.09 -12.27 6.66
C PHE A 316 9.33 -13.54 7.48
N HIS A 317 10.29 -13.53 8.39
CA HIS A 317 10.53 -14.66 9.29
C HIS A 317 9.33 -14.95 10.20
N GLN A 318 8.65 -13.91 10.71
CA GLN A 318 7.42 -14.08 11.52
C GLN A 318 6.23 -14.61 10.71
N SER A 319 6.06 -14.12 9.48
CA SER A 319 4.93 -14.46 8.61
C SER A 319 5.09 -15.83 7.96
N TYR A 320 6.32 -16.17 7.56
CA TYR A 320 6.63 -17.35 6.74
C TYR A 320 7.36 -18.46 7.49
N GLY A 321 7.99 -18.16 8.62
CA GLY A 321 8.91 -19.05 9.33
C GLY A 321 10.34 -18.95 8.79
N THR A 322 11.33 -19.32 9.61
CA THR A 322 12.77 -19.21 9.31
C THR A 322 13.19 -19.93 8.04
N ASN A 323 12.65 -21.13 7.78
CA ASN A 323 12.88 -21.88 6.55
C ASN A 323 11.62 -21.96 5.66
N MET A 324 10.72 -20.96 5.76
CA MET A 324 9.42 -20.98 5.09
C MET A 324 8.53 -22.19 5.49
N GLU A 325 8.81 -22.82 6.65
CA GLU A 325 8.11 -24.03 7.14
C GLU A 325 6.62 -23.77 7.39
N ARG A 326 6.29 -22.63 8.01
CA ARG A 326 4.90 -22.21 8.24
C ARG A 326 4.18 -21.98 6.91
N LEU A 327 4.87 -21.41 5.93
CA LEU A 327 4.32 -21.19 4.60
C LEU A 327 4.11 -22.50 3.82
N LEU A 328 5.04 -23.45 3.92
CA LEU A 328 4.86 -24.81 3.39
C LEU A 328 3.63 -25.48 4.00
N ALA A 329 3.44 -25.37 5.32
CA ALA A 329 2.29 -25.96 6.00
C ALA A 329 0.95 -25.32 5.58
N ILE A 330 0.92 -24.02 5.28
CA ILE A 330 -0.31 -23.29 4.94
C ILE A 330 -0.64 -23.33 3.44
N LYS A 331 0.35 -23.13 2.56
CA LYS A 331 0.17 -22.98 1.10
C LYS A 331 0.66 -24.18 0.28
N GLY A 332 1.37 -25.13 0.88
CA GLY A 332 1.94 -26.29 0.19
C GLY A 332 3.02 -25.97 -0.85
N SER A 333 3.43 -24.70 -0.99
CA SER A 333 4.42 -24.23 -1.97
C SER A 333 5.08 -22.94 -1.49
N THR A 334 6.37 -22.75 -1.79
CA THR A 334 7.19 -21.59 -1.36
C THR A 334 7.67 -20.71 -2.52
N GLY A 335 7.39 -21.10 -3.76
CA GLY A 335 8.03 -20.52 -4.94
C GLY A 335 7.75 -19.04 -5.16
N ASN A 336 6.63 -18.49 -4.66
CA ASN A 336 6.31 -17.07 -4.82
C ASN A 336 7.01 -16.22 -3.76
N GLU A 337 7.01 -16.68 -2.52
CA GLU A 337 7.59 -15.99 -1.38
C GLU A 337 9.12 -16.08 -1.37
N ALA A 338 9.69 -17.14 -1.95
CA ALA A 338 11.12 -17.23 -2.24
C ALA A 338 11.62 -16.08 -3.14
N VAL A 339 10.79 -15.55 -4.06
CA VAL A 339 11.14 -14.36 -4.86
C VAL A 339 11.23 -13.11 -4.00
N LEU A 340 10.44 -13.01 -2.93
CA LEU A 340 10.49 -11.89 -1.99
C LEU A 340 11.79 -11.92 -1.17
N PHE A 341 12.21 -13.10 -0.70
CA PHE A 341 13.50 -13.28 -0.03
C PHE A 341 14.68 -12.98 -0.97
N LEU A 342 14.63 -13.46 -2.22
CA LEU A 342 15.63 -13.11 -3.23
C LEU A 342 15.77 -11.58 -3.38
N ARG A 343 14.63 -10.87 -3.49
CA ARG A 343 14.62 -9.41 -3.61
C ARG A 343 15.16 -8.74 -2.34
N LEU A 344 14.81 -9.24 -1.16
CA LEU A 344 15.32 -8.76 0.13
C LEU A 344 16.85 -8.90 0.20
N HIS A 345 17.39 -10.11 -0.03
CA HIS A 345 18.84 -10.36 0.03
C HIS A 345 19.60 -9.53 -0.99
N LEU A 346 19.05 -9.35 -2.21
CA LEU A 346 19.64 -8.49 -3.23
C LEU A 346 19.76 -7.04 -2.73
N LEU A 347 18.68 -6.49 -2.17
CA LEU A 347 18.68 -5.11 -1.67
C LEU A 347 19.59 -4.94 -0.45
N GLN A 348 19.61 -5.91 0.46
CA GLN A 348 20.53 -5.91 1.60
C GLN A 348 21.99 -5.97 1.13
N GLY A 349 22.31 -6.80 0.14
CA GLY A 349 23.65 -6.87 -0.46
C GLY A 349 24.09 -5.54 -1.07
N ILE A 350 23.18 -4.84 -1.79
CA ILE A 350 23.44 -3.51 -2.35
C ILE A 350 23.66 -2.48 -1.24
N VAL A 351 22.81 -2.48 -0.21
CA VAL A 351 22.95 -1.57 0.95
C VAL A 351 24.28 -1.82 1.68
N TYR A 352 24.67 -3.07 1.89
CA TYR A 352 25.95 -3.44 2.52
C TYR A 352 27.15 -3.02 1.69
N TYR A 353 27.04 -3.11 0.36
CA TYR A 353 28.07 -2.59 -0.54
C TYR A 353 28.28 -1.09 -0.33
N HIS A 354 27.20 -0.31 -0.23
CA HIS A 354 27.28 1.13 -0.01
C HIS A 354 27.63 1.54 1.43
N THR A 355 27.44 0.66 2.42
CA THR A 355 27.88 0.88 3.81
C THR A 355 29.30 0.35 4.09
N ASN A 356 30.03 -0.04 3.05
CA ASN A 356 31.40 -0.56 3.10
C ASN A 356 31.55 -1.92 3.81
N LYS A 357 30.45 -2.65 4.00
CA LYS A 357 30.41 -4.04 4.50
C LYS A 357 30.67 -5.03 3.36
N SER A 358 31.87 -4.96 2.79
CA SER A 358 32.19 -5.61 1.51
C SER A 358 32.18 -7.15 1.55
N VAL A 359 32.46 -7.75 2.72
CA VAL A 359 32.47 -9.21 2.90
C VAL A 359 31.02 -9.72 2.97
N GLU A 360 30.20 -9.07 3.79
CA GLU A 360 28.79 -9.38 3.98
C GLU A 360 27.99 -9.14 2.70
N ALA A 361 28.28 -8.04 1.98
CA ALA A 361 27.70 -7.76 0.68
C ALA A 361 28.00 -8.88 -0.32
N ARG A 362 29.25 -9.35 -0.38
CA ARG A 362 29.65 -10.43 -1.29
C ARG A 362 28.93 -11.73 -0.98
N GLU A 363 28.83 -12.09 0.30
CA GLU A 363 28.16 -13.33 0.71
C GLU A 363 26.67 -13.29 0.39
N LEU A 364 25.99 -12.17 0.69
CA LEU A 364 24.58 -11.98 0.33
C LEU A 364 24.35 -12.01 -1.19
N LEU A 365 25.21 -11.37 -1.97
CA LEU A 365 25.10 -11.37 -3.43
C LEU A 365 25.34 -12.77 -4.03
N ARG A 366 26.28 -13.54 -3.47
CA ARG A 366 26.49 -14.95 -3.86
C ARG A 366 25.26 -15.79 -3.56
N ARG A 367 24.72 -15.67 -2.35
CA ARG A 367 23.46 -16.34 -1.96
C ARG A 367 22.31 -15.97 -2.90
N THR A 368 22.19 -14.68 -3.24
CA THR A 368 21.18 -14.17 -4.17
C THR A 368 21.34 -14.80 -5.57
N GLU A 369 22.58 -15.00 -6.03
CA GLU A 369 22.85 -15.67 -7.30
C GLU A 369 22.36 -17.13 -7.31
N ASP A 370 22.60 -17.87 -6.22
CA ASP A 370 22.16 -19.25 -6.07
C ASP A 370 20.63 -19.37 -5.94
N GLU A 371 20.00 -18.47 -5.18
CA GLU A 371 18.54 -18.36 -5.08
C GLU A 371 17.92 -18.03 -6.45
N LEU A 372 18.56 -17.16 -7.24
CA LEU A 372 18.11 -16.81 -8.58
C LEU A 372 18.19 -18.01 -9.53
N LYS A 373 19.28 -18.78 -9.49
CA LYS A 373 19.43 -20.00 -10.31
C LYS A 373 18.31 -20.99 -10.01
N CYS A 374 17.95 -21.17 -8.73
CA CYS A 374 16.86 -22.05 -8.32
C CYS A 374 15.46 -21.55 -8.75
N LEU A 375 15.24 -20.23 -8.78
CA LEU A 375 13.94 -19.63 -9.13
C LEU A 375 13.72 -19.41 -10.63
N LYS A 376 14.79 -19.54 -11.43
CA LYS A 376 14.71 -19.41 -12.88
C LYS A 376 13.94 -20.60 -13.45
N VAL A 377 12.88 -20.29 -14.18
CA VAL A 377 12.05 -21.29 -14.85
C VAL A 377 12.62 -21.58 -16.23
N ASP A 378 12.62 -22.84 -16.62
CA ASP A 378 13.02 -23.30 -17.95
C ASP A 378 11.99 -22.91 -19.01
N ASP A 379 12.47 -22.38 -20.15
CA ASP A 379 11.62 -21.88 -21.22
C ASP A 379 10.92 -23.01 -21.99
N ALA A 380 11.55 -24.20 -22.11
CA ALA A 380 10.92 -25.35 -22.77
C ALA A 380 9.73 -25.87 -21.96
N SER A 381 9.89 -25.94 -20.63
CA SER A 381 8.83 -26.31 -19.69
C SER A 381 7.65 -25.32 -19.72
N LEU A 382 7.91 -24.02 -19.96
CA LEU A 382 6.86 -23.01 -20.14
C LEU A 382 6.09 -23.22 -21.44
N CYS A 383 6.78 -23.47 -22.56
CA CYS A 383 6.14 -23.73 -23.85
C CYS A 383 5.18 -24.92 -23.77
N ALA A 384 5.60 -26.02 -23.15
CA ALA A 384 4.77 -27.21 -22.99
C ALA A 384 3.51 -26.93 -22.13
N LEU A 385 3.60 -26.08 -21.10
CA LEU A 385 2.40 -25.66 -20.35
C LEU A 385 1.49 -24.73 -21.15
N PHE A 386 2.02 -23.95 -22.09
CA PHE A 386 1.20 -23.12 -22.99
C PHE A 386 0.41 -23.97 -23.98
N GLU A 387 1.02 -25.05 -24.48
CA GLU A 387 0.35 -26.02 -25.34
C GLU A 387 -0.84 -26.70 -24.63
N LEU A 388 -0.74 -26.89 -23.30
CA LEU A 388 -1.85 -27.35 -22.46
C LEU A 388 -2.93 -26.30 -22.19
N GLY A 389 -2.80 -25.08 -22.73
CA GLY A 389 -3.78 -23.99 -22.59
C GLY A 389 -3.66 -23.19 -21.28
N PHE A 390 -2.52 -23.28 -20.59
CA PHE A 390 -2.27 -22.45 -19.42
C PHE A 390 -1.73 -21.07 -19.80
N THR A 391 -2.10 -20.05 -19.01
CA THR A 391 -1.59 -18.70 -19.21
C THR A 391 -0.13 -18.59 -18.78
N GLN A 392 0.58 -17.56 -19.27
CA GLN A 392 1.98 -17.28 -18.88
C GLN A 392 2.17 -17.15 -17.37
N ILE A 393 1.19 -16.56 -16.68
CA ILE A 393 1.25 -16.33 -15.24
C ILE A 393 1.06 -17.66 -14.49
N GLU A 394 0.06 -18.46 -14.88
CA GLU A 394 -0.20 -19.76 -14.27
C GLU A 394 0.96 -20.72 -14.44
N ALA A 395 1.51 -20.83 -15.66
CA ALA A 395 2.63 -21.71 -15.95
C ALA A 395 3.87 -21.36 -15.12
N ARG A 396 4.21 -20.07 -15.01
CA ARG A 396 5.34 -19.61 -14.17
C ARG A 396 5.13 -19.90 -12.69
N ILE A 397 3.91 -19.67 -12.18
CA ILE A 397 3.59 -19.93 -10.78
C ILE A 397 3.64 -21.43 -10.50
N GLY A 398 3.05 -22.26 -11.37
CA GLY A 398 3.03 -23.71 -11.25
C GLY A 398 4.44 -24.31 -11.26
N LEU A 399 5.29 -23.90 -12.21
CA LEU A 399 6.67 -24.38 -12.30
C LEU A 399 7.51 -23.93 -11.10
N ARG A 400 7.34 -22.70 -10.60
CA ARG A 400 8.05 -22.25 -9.39
C ARG A 400 7.59 -23.00 -8.14
N ALA A 401 6.29 -23.26 -8.02
CA ALA A 401 5.73 -24.02 -6.89
C ALA A 401 6.25 -25.46 -6.84
N THR A 402 6.55 -26.05 -8.00
CA THR A 402 6.93 -27.46 -8.15
C THR A 402 8.40 -27.66 -8.52
N LYS A 403 9.22 -26.60 -8.36
CA LYS A 403 10.67 -26.61 -8.63
C LYS A 403 11.03 -27.11 -10.03
N GLY A 404 10.21 -26.75 -11.02
CA GLY A 404 10.44 -27.05 -12.44
C GLY A 404 9.87 -28.39 -12.92
N ASN A 405 9.14 -29.15 -12.09
CA ASN A 405 8.50 -30.38 -12.54
C ASN A 405 7.22 -30.08 -13.33
N LEU A 406 7.22 -30.41 -14.62
CA LEU A 406 6.12 -30.10 -15.54
C LEU A 406 4.79 -30.77 -15.18
N ASN A 407 4.81 -32.06 -14.84
CA ASN A 407 3.59 -32.81 -14.53
C ASN A 407 2.97 -32.29 -13.23
N ALA A 408 3.78 -32.14 -12.19
CA ALA A 408 3.33 -31.59 -10.92
C ALA A 408 2.82 -30.14 -11.09
N ALA A 409 3.43 -29.34 -11.98
CA ALA A 409 3.00 -27.98 -12.27
C ALA A 409 1.60 -27.96 -12.90
N ALA A 410 1.31 -28.85 -13.86
CA ALA A 410 -0.01 -28.96 -14.46
C ALA A 410 -1.08 -29.33 -13.42
N ASP A 411 -0.81 -30.33 -12.58
CA ASP A 411 -1.70 -30.75 -11.49
C ASP A 411 -1.95 -29.62 -10.49
N TYR A 412 -0.90 -28.90 -10.10
CA TYR A 412 -0.99 -27.74 -9.21
C TYR A 412 -1.87 -26.63 -9.81
N ILE A 413 -1.73 -26.33 -11.10
CA ILE A 413 -2.54 -25.32 -11.78
C ILE A 413 -4.02 -25.76 -11.83
N HIS A 414 -4.29 -27.03 -12.14
CA HIS A 414 -5.65 -27.56 -12.16
C HIS A 414 -6.32 -27.48 -10.78
N LYS A 415 -5.65 -27.94 -9.72
CA LYS A 415 -6.15 -27.86 -8.35
C LYS A 415 -6.48 -26.42 -7.96
N ARG A 416 -5.59 -25.48 -8.27
CA ARG A 416 -5.79 -24.06 -7.96
C ARG A 416 -6.94 -23.41 -8.74
N ARG A 417 -7.19 -23.84 -9.99
CA ARG A 417 -8.38 -23.41 -10.76
C ARG A 417 -9.67 -23.92 -10.12
N GLN A 418 -9.70 -25.17 -9.67
CA GLN A 418 -10.86 -25.78 -8.98
C GLN A 418 -11.16 -25.05 -7.66
N GLU A 419 -10.15 -24.89 -6.80
CA GLU A 419 -10.29 -24.16 -5.52
C GLU A 419 -10.83 -22.74 -5.74
N ARG A 420 -10.31 -22.01 -6.74
CA ARG A 420 -10.78 -20.67 -7.07
C ARG A 420 -12.22 -20.66 -7.58
N ALA A 421 -12.63 -21.67 -8.36
CA ALA A 421 -14.00 -21.79 -8.85
C ALA A 421 -14.99 -22.09 -7.71
N GLU A 422 -14.63 -22.99 -6.80
CA GLU A 422 -15.43 -23.30 -5.61
C GLU A 422 -15.60 -22.09 -4.69
N MET A 423 -14.51 -21.37 -4.43
CA MET A 423 -14.55 -20.15 -3.62
C MET A 423 -15.40 -19.06 -4.28
N LYS A 424 -15.28 -18.87 -5.60
CA LYS A 424 -16.14 -17.92 -6.33
C LYS A 424 -17.62 -18.29 -6.20
N LYS A 425 -17.95 -19.59 -6.23
CA LYS A 425 -19.32 -20.07 -6.05
C LYS A 425 -19.84 -19.79 -4.64
N LYS A 426 -19.05 -20.12 -3.61
CA LYS A 426 -19.39 -19.84 -2.20
C LYS A 426 -19.57 -18.35 -1.94
N ASN A 427 -18.67 -17.51 -2.44
CA ASN A 427 -18.77 -16.06 -2.27
C ASN A 427 -20.02 -15.48 -2.95
N LEU A 428 -20.37 -15.97 -4.15
CA LEU A 428 -21.59 -15.57 -4.85
C LEU A 428 -22.86 -16.00 -4.10
N GLU A 429 -22.87 -17.22 -3.54
CA GLU A 429 -23.97 -17.71 -2.71
C GLU A 429 -24.14 -16.86 -1.44
N GLN A 430 -23.03 -16.51 -0.78
CA GLN A 430 -23.03 -15.67 0.40
C GLN A 430 -23.48 -14.23 0.07
N GLU A 431 -23.04 -13.67 -1.05
CA GLU A 431 -23.49 -12.34 -1.52
C GLU A 431 -24.99 -12.32 -1.83
N LYS A 432 -25.53 -13.38 -2.44
CA LYS A 432 -26.97 -13.52 -2.67
C LYS A 432 -27.75 -13.58 -1.35
N LEU A 433 -27.26 -14.35 -0.38
CA LEU A 433 -27.87 -14.47 0.94
C LEU A 433 -27.88 -13.12 1.67
N GLU A 434 -26.78 -12.36 1.63
CA GLU A 434 -26.69 -11.03 2.22
C GLU A 434 -27.65 -10.03 1.56
N LYS A 435 -27.76 -10.04 0.22
CA LYS A 435 -28.75 -9.22 -0.51
C LYS A 435 -30.17 -9.57 -0.11
N GLU A 436 -30.46 -10.86 0.08
CA GLU A 436 -31.77 -11.33 0.51
C GLU A 436 -32.08 -10.89 1.95
N LYS A 437 -31.14 -11.04 2.89
CA LYS A 437 -31.25 -10.53 4.27
C LYS A 437 -31.59 -9.04 4.29
N ARG A 438 -30.88 -8.23 3.49
CA ARG A 438 -31.16 -6.79 3.36
C ARG A 438 -32.56 -6.51 2.81
N ARG A 439 -33.04 -7.32 1.86
CA ARG A 439 -34.40 -7.20 1.32
C ARG A 439 -35.48 -7.52 2.36
N LEU A 440 -35.23 -8.48 3.24
CA LEU A 440 -36.17 -8.88 4.29
C LEU A 440 -36.24 -7.87 5.46
N GLY A 441 -35.23 -7.01 5.60
CA GLY A 441 -35.22 -5.93 6.58
C GLY A 441 -34.75 -6.35 7.98
N LEU A 442 -34.65 -5.35 8.86
CA LEU A 442 -34.23 -5.52 10.24
C LEU A 442 -35.38 -6.05 11.11
N CYS A 443 -35.02 -6.84 12.12
CA CYS A 443 -35.92 -7.23 13.20
C CYS A 443 -36.19 -6.06 14.15
N ALA A 444 -37.18 -6.21 15.03
CA ALA A 444 -37.60 -5.21 16.00
C ALA A 444 -36.47 -4.76 16.95
N ASP A 445 -35.48 -5.62 17.19
CA ASP A 445 -34.27 -5.29 17.96
C ASP A 445 -33.37 -4.26 17.29
N GLY A 446 -33.54 -3.98 15.99
CA GLY A 446 -32.69 -3.06 15.23
C GLY A 446 -31.27 -3.57 14.94
N VAL A 447 -30.90 -4.75 15.45
CA VAL A 447 -29.54 -5.32 15.33
C VAL A 447 -29.48 -6.47 14.30
N HIS A 448 -30.45 -7.38 14.32
CA HIS A 448 -30.44 -8.58 13.48
C HIS A 448 -31.31 -8.39 12.24
N TYR A 449 -30.86 -8.89 11.09
CA TYR A 449 -31.71 -9.02 9.90
C TYR A 449 -32.58 -10.27 10.00
N VAL A 450 -33.74 -10.25 9.35
CA VAL A 450 -34.58 -11.45 9.22
C VAL A 450 -33.81 -12.54 8.46
N GLU A 451 -33.78 -13.76 9.02
CA GLU A 451 -33.04 -14.88 8.43
C GLU A 451 -33.86 -15.56 7.32
N PRO A 452 -33.37 -15.61 6.05
CA PRO A 452 -34.09 -16.20 4.93
C PRO A 452 -34.46 -17.68 5.14
N ARG A 453 -33.66 -18.42 5.90
CA ARG A 453 -33.94 -19.83 6.22
C ARG A 453 -35.26 -20.01 6.97
N PHE A 454 -35.56 -19.13 7.94
CA PHE A 454 -36.80 -19.20 8.71
C PHE A 454 -38.00 -18.72 7.90
N VAL A 455 -37.79 -17.76 7.00
CA VAL A 455 -38.83 -17.34 6.05
C VAL A 455 -39.23 -18.52 5.16
N ASN A 456 -38.26 -19.19 4.53
CA ASN A 456 -38.52 -20.32 3.66
C ASN A 456 -39.20 -21.46 4.42
N GLN A 457 -38.72 -21.80 5.63
CA GLN A 457 -39.32 -22.86 6.45
C GLN A 457 -40.81 -22.60 6.77
N LEU A 458 -41.18 -21.36 7.12
CA LEU A 458 -42.57 -21.02 7.44
C LEU A 458 -43.45 -20.88 6.19
N VAL A 459 -42.88 -20.46 5.06
CA VAL A 459 -43.58 -20.43 3.78
C VAL A 459 -43.85 -21.84 3.26
N ASP A 460 -42.89 -22.76 3.41
CA ASP A 460 -43.04 -24.18 3.06
C ASP A 460 -44.10 -24.88 3.93
N MET A 461 -44.34 -24.39 5.16
CA MET A 461 -45.46 -24.81 6.02
C MET A 461 -46.83 -24.27 5.57
N GLY A 462 -46.87 -23.43 4.53
CA GLY A 462 -48.11 -22.90 3.93
C GLY A 462 -48.51 -21.51 4.42
N PHE A 463 -47.68 -20.83 5.22
CA PHE A 463 -47.98 -19.46 5.66
C PHE A 463 -47.62 -18.43 4.60
N ALA A 464 -48.45 -17.39 4.47
CA ALA A 464 -48.24 -16.34 3.46
C ALA A 464 -46.92 -15.58 3.71
N TYR A 465 -46.10 -15.45 2.67
CA TYR A 465 -44.74 -14.86 2.71
C TYR A 465 -44.66 -13.54 3.49
N TYR A 466 -45.59 -12.61 3.23
CA TYR A 466 -45.57 -11.30 3.89
C TYR A 466 -45.86 -11.36 5.39
N LYS A 467 -46.75 -12.27 5.83
CA LYS A 467 -47.06 -12.48 7.26
C LYS A 467 -45.86 -13.09 7.98
N VAL A 468 -45.17 -14.02 7.32
CA VAL A 468 -43.96 -14.66 7.82
C VAL A 468 -42.85 -13.64 8.04
N VAL A 469 -42.58 -12.79 7.05
CA VAL A 469 -41.57 -11.73 7.19
C VAL A 469 -41.94 -10.76 8.31
N ALA A 470 -43.19 -10.28 8.37
CA ALA A 470 -43.67 -9.40 9.43
C ALA A 470 -43.54 -10.01 10.83
N ALA A 471 -43.92 -11.29 10.96
CA ALA A 471 -43.87 -12.02 12.22
C ALA A 471 -42.43 -12.23 12.68
N LEU A 472 -41.52 -12.62 11.76
CA LEU A 472 -40.10 -12.80 12.07
C LEU A 472 -39.38 -11.48 12.37
N GLN A 473 -39.80 -10.36 11.77
CA GLN A 473 -39.33 -9.04 12.15
C GLN A 473 -39.70 -8.73 13.60
N LYS A 474 -40.97 -8.91 13.97
CA LYS A 474 -41.46 -8.64 15.32
C LYS A 474 -40.99 -9.63 16.37
N SER A 475 -40.72 -10.87 15.97
CA SER A 475 -40.31 -11.95 16.86
C SER A 475 -38.79 -12.11 16.97
N ASN A 476 -38.02 -11.24 16.30
CA ASN A 476 -36.56 -11.28 16.28
C ASN A 476 -36.01 -12.65 15.88
N ASN A 477 -36.51 -13.19 14.75
CA ASN A 477 -36.15 -14.51 14.22
C ASN A 477 -36.47 -15.72 15.13
N ASN A 478 -37.28 -15.55 16.16
CA ASN A 478 -37.78 -16.70 16.92
C ASN A 478 -39.00 -17.30 16.20
N ILE A 479 -38.86 -18.55 15.75
CA ILE A 479 -39.88 -19.27 14.97
C ILE A 479 -41.13 -19.55 15.82
N GLY A 480 -40.98 -19.91 17.09
CA GLY A 480 -42.10 -20.27 17.95
C GLY A 480 -43.02 -19.09 18.22
N THR A 481 -42.45 -17.94 18.54
CA THR A 481 -43.20 -16.70 18.74
C THR A 481 -43.72 -16.14 17.42
N ALA A 482 -42.99 -16.31 16.30
CA ALA A 482 -43.51 -15.95 14.97
C ALA A 482 -44.76 -16.77 14.61
N LEU A 483 -44.75 -18.09 14.84
CA LEU A 483 -45.91 -18.96 14.60
C LEU A 483 -47.11 -18.56 15.46
N GLN A 484 -46.88 -18.29 16.74
CA GLN A 484 -47.92 -17.82 17.66
C GLN A 484 -48.53 -16.49 17.17
N LEU A 485 -47.69 -15.53 16.74
CA LEU A 485 -48.16 -14.26 16.18
C LEU A 485 -48.97 -14.44 14.88
N ILE A 486 -48.56 -15.39 14.02
CA ILE A 486 -49.26 -15.68 12.76
C ILE A 486 -50.64 -16.31 13.02
N GLN A 487 -50.76 -17.17 14.03
CA GLN A 487 -51.97 -17.93 14.33
C GLN A 487 -52.96 -17.18 15.25
N GLU A 488 -52.46 -16.58 16.34
CA GLU A 488 -53.32 -15.98 17.38
C GLU A 488 -53.61 -14.49 17.11
N GLN A 489 -52.67 -13.76 16.51
CA GLN A 489 -52.77 -12.31 16.35
C GLN A 489 -52.42 -11.80 14.93
N PRO A 490 -53.08 -12.33 13.87
CA PRO A 490 -52.78 -11.96 12.48
C PRO A 490 -53.07 -10.49 12.14
N HIS A 491 -53.89 -9.80 12.94
CA HIS A 491 -54.20 -8.37 12.77
C HIS A 491 -52.99 -7.47 13.11
N LEU A 492 -52.10 -7.90 14.00
CA LEU A 492 -50.88 -7.15 14.35
C LEU A 492 -49.79 -7.27 13.28
N LEU A 493 -49.94 -8.18 12.31
CA LEU A 493 -48.98 -8.42 11.23
C LEU A 493 -49.31 -7.63 9.96
N GLN A 494 -50.26 -6.70 10.03
CA GLN A 494 -50.55 -5.78 8.93
C GLN A 494 -49.41 -4.77 8.79
N ILE A 495 -48.66 -4.91 7.70
CA ILE A 495 -47.66 -3.93 7.28
C ILE A 495 -48.38 -2.98 6.30
N PRO A 496 -48.50 -1.67 6.58
CA PRO A 496 -48.90 -0.73 5.57
C PRO A 496 -47.76 -0.65 4.54
N ASN A 497 -48.02 -1.01 3.29
CA ASN A 497 -47.14 -0.80 2.14
C ASN A 497 -45.81 -1.58 2.07
N LEU A 498 -45.86 -2.91 2.18
CA LEU A 498 -44.96 -3.70 1.32
C LEU A 498 -45.59 -3.74 -0.07
N LYS A 499 -45.00 -3.05 -1.06
CA LYS A 499 -45.37 -3.19 -2.47
C LYS A 499 -45.16 -4.66 -2.88
N GLN A 500 -46.16 -5.50 -2.61
CA GLN A 500 -46.16 -6.88 -3.05
C GLN A 500 -46.09 -6.88 -4.57
N LYS A 501 -45.11 -7.62 -5.09
CA LYS A 501 -44.98 -7.86 -6.51
C LYS A 501 -46.10 -8.83 -6.89
N VAL A 502 -47.20 -8.29 -7.42
CA VAL A 502 -48.30 -9.11 -7.91
C VAL A 502 -47.80 -9.94 -9.08
N ASP A 503 -47.92 -11.26 -8.97
CA ASP A 503 -47.54 -12.17 -10.04
C ASP A 503 -48.42 -11.94 -11.27
N LYS A 504 -47.81 -12.02 -12.45
CA LYS A 504 -48.51 -11.74 -13.72
C LYS A 504 -49.72 -12.64 -13.94
N VAL A 505 -49.76 -13.83 -13.34
CA VAL A 505 -50.87 -14.78 -13.44
C VAL A 505 -52.14 -14.22 -12.81
N PHE A 506 -52.05 -13.61 -11.62
CA PHE A 506 -53.19 -13.02 -10.92
C PHE A 506 -53.72 -11.78 -11.62
N ILE A 507 -52.82 -10.92 -12.13
CA ILE A 507 -53.21 -9.76 -12.96
C ILE A 507 -53.97 -10.26 -14.20
N THR A 508 -53.48 -11.32 -14.84
CA THR A 508 -54.11 -11.88 -16.04
C THR A 508 -55.52 -12.41 -15.76
N GLN A 509 -55.75 -13.06 -14.61
CA GLN A 509 -57.08 -13.56 -14.22
C GLN A 509 -58.09 -12.45 -13.98
N VAL A 510 -57.70 -11.37 -13.29
CA VAL A 510 -58.59 -10.22 -13.05
C VAL A 510 -58.81 -9.41 -14.33
N THR A 511 -57.78 -9.27 -15.18
CA THR A 511 -57.92 -8.63 -16.49
C THR A 511 -58.81 -9.43 -17.44
N ALA A 512 -58.79 -10.77 -17.37
CA ALA A 512 -59.69 -11.62 -18.17
C ALA A 512 -61.18 -11.41 -17.84
N MET A 513 -61.50 -10.86 -16.66
CA MET A 513 -62.85 -10.48 -16.26
C MET A 513 -63.27 -9.08 -16.77
N GLY A 514 -62.42 -8.42 -17.56
CA GLY A 514 -62.74 -7.15 -18.23
C GLY A 514 -62.19 -5.89 -17.56
N PHE A 515 -61.40 -6.02 -16.49
CA PHE A 515 -60.84 -4.88 -15.75
C PHE A 515 -59.47 -4.43 -16.30
N ASP A 516 -59.18 -3.13 -16.19
CA ASP A 516 -57.90 -2.56 -16.65
C ASP A 516 -56.70 -3.19 -15.89
N PRO A 517 -55.60 -3.58 -16.57
CA PRO A 517 -54.46 -4.23 -15.94
C PRO A 517 -53.78 -3.41 -14.83
N ARG A 518 -53.83 -2.08 -14.91
CA ARG A 518 -53.27 -1.20 -13.87
C ARG A 518 -54.17 -1.20 -12.64
N MET A 519 -55.48 -1.13 -12.83
CA MET A 519 -56.45 -1.16 -11.73
C MET A 519 -56.57 -2.55 -11.09
N ALA A 520 -56.49 -3.62 -11.89
CA ALA A 520 -56.38 -4.99 -11.40
C ALA A 520 -55.16 -5.16 -10.49
N LYS A 521 -54.01 -4.59 -10.89
CA LYS A 521 -52.80 -4.62 -10.06
C LYS A 521 -52.98 -3.84 -8.75
N VAL A 522 -53.60 -2.66 -8.78
CA VAL A 522 -53.86 -1.86 -7.57
C VAL A 522 -54.84 -2.55 -6.63
N ALA A 523 -55.94 -3.11 -7.16
CA ALA A 523 -56.93 -3.86 -6.38
C ALA A 523 -56.32 -5.12 -5.74
N LEU A 524 -55.51 -5.87 -6.50
CA LEU A 524 -54.81 -7.05 -6.00
C LEU A 524 -53.74 -6.68 -4.95
N GLN A 525 -53.14 -5.50 -5.05
CA GLN A 525 -52.22 -4.98 -4.03
C GLN A 525 -52.94 -4.56 -2.75
N ARG A 526 -54.12 -3.94 -2.84
CA ARG A 526 -54.93 -3.55 -1.67
C ARG A 526 -55.54 -4.76 -0.94
N ASN A 527 -55.96 -5.78 -1.68
CA ASN A 527 -56.63 -6.96 -1.12
C ASN A 527 -55.72 -8.16 -0.87
N ASN A 528 -54.40 -7.97 -0.76
CA ASN A 528 -53.43 -9.04 -0.46
C ASN A 528 -53.52 -10.25 -1.42
N LEU A 529 -53.69 -10.02 -2.71
CA LEU A 529 -53.78 -11.04 -3.77
C LEU A 529 -55.04 -11.93 -3.72
N ASP A 530 -56.05 -11.57 -2.95
CA ASP A 530 -57.37 -12.24 -2.95
C ASP A 530 -58.18 -11.77 -4.16
N ILE A 531 -58.40 -12.66 -5.14
CA ILE A 531 -59.05 -12.36 -6.42
C ILE A 531 -60.50 -11.94 -6.20
N ASP A 532 -61.25 -12.64 -5.35
CA ASP A 532 -62.68 -12.42 -5.17
C ASP A 532 -62.94 -11.06 -4.51
N ARG A 533 -62.10 -10.70 -3.53
CA ARG A 533 -62.16 -9.39 -2.87
C ARG A 533 -61.70 -8.25 -3.78
N ALA A 534 -60.64 -8.48 -4.56
CA ALA A 534 -60.15 -7.49 -5.53
C ALA A 534 -61.20 -7.22 -6.64
N VAL A 535 -61.87 -8.25 -7.12
CA VAL A 535 -62.96 -8.11 -8.11
C VAL A 535 -64.18 -7.44 -7.48
N ALA A 536 -64.54 -7.79 -6.23
CA ALA A 536 -65.63 -7.13 -5.52
C ALA A 536 -65.39 -5.62 -5.31
N GLU A 537 -64.16 -5.22 -4.96
CA GLU A 537 -63.78 -3.81 -4.84
C GLU A 537 -63.82 -3.11 -6.20
N LEU A 538 -63.30 -3.73 -7.26
CA LEU A 538 -63.36 -3.18 -8.62
C LEU A 538 -64.78 -3.02 -9.13
N LEU A 539 -65.69 -3.97 -8.83
CA LEU A 539 -67.11 -3.87 -9.18
C LEU A 539 -67.79 -2.75 -8.40
N ALA A 540 -67.48 -2.59 -7.11
CA ALA A 540 -68.03 -1.54 -6.26
C ALA A 540 -67.56 -0.12 -6.69
N CYS A 541 -66.33 -0.01 -7.19
CA CYS A 541 -65.73 1.26 -7.64
C CYS A 541 -65.90 1.52 -9.16
N GLY A 542 -66.73 0.74 -9.86
CA GLY A 542 -66.97 0.93 -11.30
C GLY A 542 -65.72 0.73 -12.18
N GLY A 543 -64.76 -0.07 -11.71
CA GLY A 543 -63.53 -0.42 -12.42
C GLY A 543 -62.36 0.55 -12.23
N ASN A 544 -62.52 1.62 -11.44
CA ASN A 544 -61.47 2.62 -11.23
C ASN A 544 -61.26 2.90 -9.75
N ILE A 545 -60.07 2.58 -9.22
CA ILE A 545 -59.71 2.80 -7.83
C ILE A 545 -58.87 4.08 -7.77
N GLU A 546 -59.40 5.15 -7.16
CA GLU A 546 -58.65 6.39 -6.99
C GLU A 546 -57.50 6.21 -5.97
N ASP A 547 -56.28 6.57 -6.39
CA ASP A 547 -55.07 6.59 -5.55
C ASP A 547 -55.16 7.77 -4.56
N ILE A 548 -55.41 7.49 -3.28
CA ILE A 548 -55.43 8.52 -2.23
C ILE A 548 -54.00 8.92 -1.78
N ASP A 549 -52.94 8.25 -2.24
CA ASP A 549 -51.58 8.44 -1.70
C ASP A 549 -50.68 9.45 -2.46
N CYS A 550 -51.22 10.34 -3.30
CA CYS A 550 -50.40 11.26 -4.12
C CYS A 550 -50.42 12.75 -3.72
N LYS A 551 -50.93 13.13 -2.54
CA LYS A 551 -51.03 14.57 -2.13
C LYS A 551 -50.11 15.05 -1.00
N LEU A 552 -49.20 14.23 -0.47
CA LEU A 552 -48.34 14.63 0.67
C LEU A 552 -46.83 14.73 0.38
N CYS A 553 -46.37 14.67 -0.88
CA CYS A 553 -44.95 14.80 -1.23
C CYS A 553 -44.59 16.08 -2.03
N ILE A 554 -45.23 17.20 -1.74
CA ILE A 554 -44.69 18.53 -2.11
C ILE A 554 -44.72 19.41 -0.86
N LEU A 555 -43.71 19.24 0.00
CA LEU A 555 -43.14 20.19 0.96
C LEU A 555 -42.38 19.41 2.06
N ALA A 556 -41.12 19.07 1.77
CA ALA A 556 -40.00 18.97 2.70
C ALA A 556 -38.71 18.79 1.89
#